data_AF-H8MM10-F1
#
_entry.id   AF-H8MM10-F1
#
_cell.length_a   1.000
_cell.length_b   1.000
_cell.length_c   1.000
_cell.angle_alpha   90.00
_cell.angle_beta   90.00
_cell.angle_gamma   90.00
#
_symmetry.space_group_name_H-M   'P 1'
#
loop_
_entity.id
_entity.type
_entity.pdbx_description
1 polymer ?
#
loop_
_entity_poly.entity_id
_entity_poly.type
_entity_poly.pdbx_seq_one_letter_code
_entity_poly.pdbx_strand_id
1 'polypeptide(L)'
;MRLPWLVLALFWVLAGCGGGAKVVRLDTGRGAPVVQVPRADGSTPRVALGGAALKEAVARLAPGLRLSPRAQEAARRLFEVEPRSGSYLVDLERRRITPVGAGDQRAAEFSPPDVELTRAYLRWCGRTGRTGDCLGLLKESPVVAGDARFALALALAKGAVLDELWDAVKDMANPEALMQAALWTAATYALLWTVPEPATKGVAAVLTAALIGYVGIDTFWALIQGFRHLMAESDAALTFDALRGAGERFGKVMGRQAARAFVMLATAAIGSTGATLGAKLPGLPGAAGAAVRVEAEAGVVYSAVGQVETVAVAADGFTFGLAPGAVAMSTRGTGSSTGRLV
;
A
#
# COMPACT_ATOMS: atom_id res chain seq x y z
N MET A 1 26.85 20.64 19.22
CA MET A 1 26.09 19.55 18.56
C MET A 1 24.81 20.05 17.86
N ARG A 2 24.88 21.13 17.05
CA ARG A 2 23.71 21.71 16.35
C ARG A 2 23.82 21.67 14.81
N LEU A 3 24.94 21.16 14.30
CA LEU A 3 25.22 21.07 12.86
C LEU A 3 24.42 20.01 12.09
N PRO A 4 24.10 18.80 12.63
CA PRO A 4 23.40 17.79 11.82
C PRO A 4 21.94 18.14 11.54
N TRP A 5 21.30 18.94 12.41
CA TRP A 5 19.91 19.38 12.22
C TRP A 5 19.78 20.46 11.14
N LEU A 6 20.78 21.34 11.02
CA LEU A 6 20.83 22.36 9.96
C LEU A 6 21.06 21.73 8.58
N VAL A 7 21.87 20.67 8.48
CA VAL A 7 22.10 19.95 7.21
C VAL A 7 20.84 19.18 6.77
N LEU A 8 20.11 18.56 7.70
CA LEU A 8 18.83 17.89 7.40
C LEU A 8 17.72 18.87 7.01
N ALA A 9 17.69 20.06 7.62
CA ALA A 9 16.75 21.12 7.25
C ALA A 9 17.07 21.72 5.87
N LEU A 10 18.37 21.90 5.55
CA LEU A 10 18.80 22.42 4.25
C LEU A 10 18.51 21.43 3.10
N PHE A 11 18.60 20.12 3.37
CA PHE A 11 18.23 19.08 2.40
C PHE A 11 16.73 19.07 2.08
N TRP A 12 15.87 19.40 3.06
CA TRP A 12 14.42 19.55 2.84
C TRP A 12 14.07 20.81 2.02
N VAL A 13 14.83 21.90 2.17
CA VAL A 13 14.60 23.14 1.42
C VAL A 13 15.09 23.02 -0.03
N LEU A 14 16.15 22.26 -0.28
CA LEU A 14 16.68 22.04 -1.63
C LEU A 14 15.88 21.01 -2.46
N ALA A 15 15.00 20.22 -1.85
CA ALA A 15 14.05 19.36 -2.56
C ALA A 15 12.78 20.10 -3.06
N GLY A 16 12.70 21.42 -2.84
CA GLY A 16 11.48 22.22 -3.06
C GLY A 16 11.31 22.87 -4.45
N CYS A 17 12.32 22.86 -5.33
CA CYS A 17 12.21 23.52 -6.65
C CYS A 17 12.80 22.64 -7.77
N GLY A 18 12.02 21.65 -8.22
CA GLY A 18 12.41 20.83 -9.38
C GLY A 18 11.43 19.71 -9.73
N GLY A 19 10.17 19.79 -9.33
CA GLY A 19 9.17 18.78 -9.68
C GLY A 19 8.62 19.02 -11.08
N GLY A 20 9.29 18.50 -12.11
CA GLY A 20 8.63 18.35 -13.41
C GLY A 20 7.37 17.49 -13.26
N ALA A 21 6.29 17.85 -13.97
CA ALA A 21 5.03 17.10 -13.93
C ALA A 21 5.28 15.63 -14.23
N LYS A 22 4.79 14.72 -13.37
CA LYS A 22 4.96 13.29 -13.55
C LYS A 22 4.16 12.81 -14.76
N VAL A 23 4.80 12.13 -15.70
CA VAL A 23 4.17 11.70 -16.95
C VAL A 23 3.36 10.43 -16.72
N VAL A 24 2.11 10.41 -17.18
CA VAL A 24 1.28 9.19 -17.24
C VAL A 24 1.31 8.66 -18.66
N ARG A 25 1.63 7.37 -18.81
CA ARG A 25 1.60 6.67 -20.09
C ARG A 25 0.57 5.58 -20.03
N LEU A 26 -0.32 5.53 -21.01
CA LEU A 26 -1.30 4.45 -21.16
C LEU A 26 -0.84 3.57 -22.31
N ASP A 27 -0.39 2.37 -22.00
CA ASP A 27 -0.08 1.35 -22.98
C ASP A 27 -1.32 0.47 -23.20
N THR A 28 -1.72 0.37 -24.46
CA THR A 28 -2.96 -0.29 -24.88
C THR A 28 -2.66 -1.54 -25.73
N GLY A 29 -1.39 -1.86 -25.91
CA GLY A 29 -0.90 -2.90 -26.82
C GLY A 29 -1.10 -2.58 -28.30
N ARG A 30 -1.66 -1.41 -28.66
CA ARG A 30 -1.91 -0.98 -30.04
C ARG A 30 -1.17 0.33 -30.35
N GLY A 31 0.09 0.21 -30.72
CA GLY A 31 0.92 1.36 -31.14
C GLY A 31 1.65 2.04 -29.99
N ALA A 32 2.06 3.30 -30.19
CA ALA A 32 2.79 4.05 -29.19
C ALA A 32 1.91 4.36 -27.96
N PRO A 33 2.44 4.28 -26.72
CA PRO A 33 1.68 4.64 -25.52
C PRO A 33 1.12 6.06 -25.60
N VAL A 34 -0.13 6.23 -25.14
CA VAL A 34 -0.74 7.56 -25.05
C VAL A 34 -0.11 8.27 -23.86
N VAL A 35 0.62 9.36 -24.14
CA VAL A 35 1.28 10.17 -23.12
C VAL A 35 0.31 11.26 -22.66
N GLN A 36 0.05 11.27 -21.36
CA GLN A 36 -0.72 12.29 -20.68
C GLN A 36 0.16 12.97 -19.65
N VAL A 37 0.27 14.28 -19.76
CA VAL A 37 0.89 15.11 -18.73
C VAL A 37 -0.24 15.58 -17.84
N PRO A 38 -0.29 15.16 -16.57
CA PRO A 38 -1.31 15.62 -15.65
C PRO A 38 -1.31 17.13 -15.57
N ARG A 39 -2.52 17.72 -15.62
CA ARG A 39 -2.65 19.16 -15.40
C ARG A 39 -2.30 19.43 -13.95
N ALA A 40 -1.17 20.10 -13.74
CA ALA A 40 -0.69 20.52 -12.42
C ALA A 40 -1.47 21.72 -11.89
N ASP A 41 -2.80 21.64 -11.92
CA ASP A 41 -3.61 22.64 -11.21
C ASP A 41 -3.88 22.05 -9.83
N GLY A 42 -3.20 22.60 -8.81
CA GLY A 42 -3.38 22.24 -7.39
C GLY A 42 -4.80 22.47 -6.83
N SER A 43 -5.79 22.63 -7.71
CA SER A 43 -7.20 22.85 -7.47
C SER A 43 -8.04 21.57 -7.53
N THR A 44 -7.49 20.41 -7.95
CA THR A 44 -8.24 19.15 -7.92
C THR A 44 -8.59 18.77 -6.47
N PRO A 45 -9.88 18.73 -6.11
CA PRO A 45 -10.30 18.44 -4.74
C PRO A 45 -9.74 17.08 -4.29
N ARG A 46 -9.22 17.03 -3.05
CA ARG A 46 -8.83 15.77 -2.43
C ARG A 46 -10.09 14.96 -2.17
N VAL A 47 -10.04 13.64 -2.44
CA VAL A 47 -11.16 12.77 -2.10
C VAL A 47 -11.34 12.76 -0.58
N ALA A 48 -12.46 13.29 -0.12
CA ALA A 48 -12.76 13.37 1.30
C ALA A 48 -13.23 12.00 1.83
N LEU A 49 -12.33 11.30 2.53
CA LEU A 49 -12.63 10.06 3.24
C LEU A 49 -12.66 10.34 4.74
N GLY A 50 -13.85 10.39 5.34
CA GLY A 50 -14.03 10.47 6.79
C GLY A 50 -13.82 9.12 7.48
N GLY A 51 -13.75 9.11 8.82
CA GLY A 51 -13.75 7.84 9.58
C GLY A 51 -15.03 7.03 9.36
N ALA A 52 -16.18 7.70 9.19
CA ALA A 52 -17.44 7.06 8.82
C ALA A 52 -17.37 6.34 7.47
N ALA A 53 -16.69 6.93 6.48
CA ALA A 53 -16.48 6.32 5.17
C ALA A 53 -15.62 5.04 5.28
N LEU A 54 -14.60 5.04 6.13
CA LEU A 54 -13.81 3.84 6.40
C LEU A 54 -14.69 2.74 7.04
N LYS A 55 -15.51 3.09 8.03
CA LYS A 55 -16.44 2.15 8.68
C LYS A 55 -17.45 1.56 7.69
N GLU A 56 -18.03 2.41 6.84
CA GLU A 56 -18.94 1.98 5.77
C GLU A 56 -18.24 1.02 4.79
N ALA A 57 -17.03 1.33 4.36
CA ALA A 57 -16.26 0.47 3.47
C ALA A 57 -16.00 -0.91 4.09
N VAL A 58 -15.59 -0.95 5.36
CA VAL A 58 -15.34 -2.22 6.07
C VAL A 58 -16.64 -3.02 6.23
N ALA A 59 -17.74 -2.39 6.64
CA ALA A 59 -19.04 -3.05 6.77
C ALA A 59 -19.52 -3.66 5.45
N ARG A 60 -19.24 -2.99 4.32
CA ARG A 60 -19.56 -3.48 2.98
C ARG A 60 -18.66 -4.63 2.52
N LEU A 61 -17.36 -4.56 2.82
CA LEU A 61 -16.36 -5.51 2.32
C LEU A 61 -16.29 -6.79 3.16
N ALA A 62 -16.43 -6.68 4.49
CA ALA A 62 -16.20 -7.76 5.44
C ALA A 62 -17.04 -9.04 5.21
N PRO A 63 -18.34 -8.99 4.88
CA PRO A 63 -19.17 -10.20 4.78
C PRO A 63 -18.69 -11.22 3.72
N GLY A 64 -17.93 -10.78 2.71
CA GLY A 64 -17.42 -11.64 1.65
C GLY A 64 -16.00 -12.16 1.87
N LEU A 65 -15.32 -11.78 2.96
CA LEU A 65 -13.90 -12.08 3.15
C LEU A 65 -13.70 -13.43 3.85
N ARG A 66 -12.87 -14.28 3.24
CA ARG A 66 -12.31 -15.46 3.91
C ARG A 66 -10.94 -15.10 4.47
N LEU A 67 -10.89 -14.82 5.77
CA LEU A 67 -9.68 -14.40 6.45
C LEU A 67 -8.83 -15.61 6.84
N SER A 68 -7.57 -15.60 6.42
CA SER A 68 -6.59 -16.63 6.78
C SER A 68 -6.02 -16.35 8.19
N PRO A 69 -5.82 -17.37 9.04
CA PRO A 69 -5.07 -17.22 10.27
C PRO A 69 -3.57 -16.89 10.04
N ARG A 70 -3.08 -17.10 8.81
CA ARG A 70 -1.76 -16.68 8.34
C ARG A 70 -1.92 -15.54 7.34
N ALA A 71 -2.19 -14.34 7.86
CA ALA A 71 -2.46 -13.15 7.07
C ALA A 71 -1.28 -12.73 6.17
N GLN A 72 -0.06 -12.85 6.69
CA GLN A 72 1.18 -12.55 5.96
C GLN A 72 1.35 -13.46 4.74
N GLU A 73 1.32 -14.79 4.93
CA GLU A 73 1.33 -15.77 3.85
C GLU A 73 0.21 -15.53 2.82
N ALA A 74 -1.01 -15.21 3.27
CA ALA A 74 -2.12 -14.91 2.38
C ALA A 74 -1.89 -13.65 1.54
N ALA A 75 -1.34 -12.58 2.12
CA ALA A 75 -0.99 -11.35 1.41
C ALA A 75 0.13 -11.56 0.39
N ARG A 76 1.16 -12.34 0.75
CA ARG A 76 2.23 -12.74 -0.18
C ARG A 76 1.69 -13.49 -1.39
N ARG A 77 0.79 -14.47 -1.16
CA ARG A 77 0.12 -15.19 -2.26
C ARG A 77 -0.75 -14.29 -3.12
N LEU A 78 -1.47 -13.33 -2.51
CA LEU A 78 -2.34 -12.39 -3.21
C LEU A 78 -1.55 -11.53 -4.22
N PHE A 79 -0.33 -11.15 -3.86
CA PHE A 79 0.51 -10.25 -4.66
C PHE A 79 1.66 -10.96 -5.39
N GLU A 80 1.74 -12.29 -5.29
CA GLU A 80 2.83 -13.09 -5.87
C GLU A 80 4.21 -12.61 -5.41
N VAL A 81 4.37 -12.38 -4.10
CA VAL A 81 5.61 -11.87 -3.49
C VAL A 81 6.32 -12.97 -2.71
N GLU A 82 7.56 -13.27 -3.09
CA GLU A 82 8.42 -14.17 -2.32
C GLU A 82 8.78 -13.61 -0.93
N PRO A 83 8.95 -14.49 0.09
CA PRO A 83 9.45 -14.08 1.39
C PRO A 83 10.85 -13.43 1.29
N ARG A 84 11.00 -12.24 1.87
CA ARG A 84 12.31 -11.53 1.95
C ARG A 84 13.23 -12.06 3.03
N SER A 85 12.64 -12.66 4.06
CA SER A 85 13.36 -13.21 5.20
C SER A 85 12.80 -14.59 5.52
N GLY A 86 13.70 -15.53 5.76
CA GLY A 86 13.37 -16.89 6.16
C GLY A 86 14.55 -17.50 6.93
N SER A 87 14.29 -18.54 7.70
CA SER A 87 15.35 -19.39 8.22
C SER A 87 15.76 -20.36 7.13
N TYR A 88 17.07 -20.56 6.98
CA TYR A 88 17.62 -21.48 6.01
C TYR A 88 18.58 -22.44 6.71
N LEU A 89 18.44 -23.73 6.44
CA LEU A 89 19.45 -24.72 6.78
C LEU A 89 20.55 -24.63 5.73
N VAL A 90 21.76 -24.37 6.19
CA VAL A 90 22.96 -24.39 5.36
C VAL A 90 23.68 -25.70 5.62
N ASP A 91 23.60 -26.61 4.66
CA ASP A 91 24.43 -27.80 4.59
C ASP A 91 25.74 -27.44 3.87
N LEU A 92 26.81 -27.25 4.65
CA LEU A 92 28.12 -26.84 4.12
C LEU A 92 28.81 -27.96 3.31
N GLU A 93 28.55 -29.22 3.66
CA GLU A 93 29.17 -30.37 3.00
C GLU A 93 28.59 -30.57 1.60
N ARG A 94 27.26 -30.48 1.48
CA ARG A 94 26.54 -30.57 0.21
C ARG A 94 26.38 -29.23 -0.51
N ARG A 95 26.91 -28.14 0.08
CA ARG A 95 26.77 -26.75 -0.39
C ARG A 95 25.33 -26.40 -0.75
N ARG A 96 24.39 -26.84 0.09
CA ARG A 96 22.95 -26.70 -0.15
C ARG A 96 22.32 -25.80 0.90
N ILE A 97 21.53 -24.85 0.43
CA ILE A 97 20.70 -24.00 1.29
C ILE A 97 19.25 -24.47 1.13
N THR A 98 18.62 -24.87 2.22
CA THR A 98 17.23 -25.35 2.22
C THR A 98 16.39 -24.46 3.12
N PRO A 99 15.28 -23.87 2.64
CA PRO A 99 14.41 -23.06 3.49
C PRO A 99 13.77 -23.93 4.58
N VAL A 100 13.71 -23.39 5.80
CA VAL A 100 13.12 -24.03 6.98
C VAL A 100 11.68 -23.58 7.11
N GLY A 101 10.76 -24.54 7.25
CA GLY A 101 9.35 -24.23 7.49
C GLY A 101 9.14 -23.55 8.84
N ALA A 102 8.11 -22.70 8.95
CA ALA A 102 7.79 -21.94 10.17
C ALA A 102 7.62 -22.82 11.45
N GLY A 103 7.38 -24.13 11.31
CA GLY A 103 7.23 -25.07 12.42
C GLY A 103 8.53 -25.64 13.01
N ASP A 104 9.66 -25.49 12.30
CA ASP A 104 10.93 -26.16 12.64
C ASP A 104 11.95 -25.19 13.29
N GLN A 105 11.55 -23.95 13.55
CA GLN A 105 12.40 -22.88 14.13
C GLN A 105 12.73 -23.07 15.63
N ARG A 106 12.54 -24.27 16.20
CA ARG A 106 12.63 -24.54 17.65
C ARG A 106 14.04 -24.43 18.25
N ALA A 107 15.06 -24.06 17.49
CA ALA A 107 16.45 -23.96 17.97
C ALA A 107 17.24 -22.76 17.42
N ALA A 108 16.58 -21.74 16.86
CA ALA A 108 17.29 -20.52 16.46
C ALA A 108 17.49 -19.61 17.68
N GLU A 109 18.75 -19.30 18.00
CA GLU A 109 19.06 -18.27 19.00
C GLU A 109 18.67 -16.91 18.43
N PHE A 110 17.56 -16.35 18.91
CA PHE A 110 17.07 -15.05 18.47
C PHE A 110 17.94 -13.93 19.05
N SER A 111 18.14 -12.87 18.27
CA SER A 111 18.94 -11.74 18.73
C SER A 111 18.29 -11.10 19.97
N PRO A 112 19.07 -10.69 21.00
CA PRO A 112 18.51 -10.00 22.16
C PRO A 112 17.66 -8.77 21.82
N PRO A 113 18.02 -7.94 20.81
CA PRO A 113 17.15 -6.84 20.35
C PRO A 113 15.78 -7.30 19.86
N ASP A 114 15.70 -8.40 19.09
CA ASP A 114 14.43 -8.91 18.55
C ASP A 114 13.50 -9.39 19.66
N VAL A 115 14.07 -10.04 20.68
CA VAL A 115 13.31 -10.50 21.85
C VAL A 115 12.75 -9.30 22.63
N GLU A 116 13.56 -8.27 22.89
CA GLU A 116 13.08 -7.09 23.62
C GLU A 116 12.05 -6.28 22.82
N LEU A 117 12.27 -6.13 21.52
CA LEU A 117 11.32 -5.49 20.61
C LEU A 117 9.97 -6.23 20.60
N THR A 118 10.01 -7.56 20.62
CA THR A 118 8.82 -8.41 20.72
C THR A 118 8.06 -8.19 22.03
N ARG A 119 8.77 -8.13 23.16
CA ARG A 119 8.13 -7.83 24.46
C ARG A 119 7.51 -6.43 24.46
N ALA A 120 8.20 -5.43 23.92
CA ALA A 120 7.69 -4.07 23.81
C ALA A 120 6.43 -3.99 22.93
N TYR A 121 6.39 -4.76 21.85
CA TYR A 121 5.21 -4.92 20.99
C TYR A 121 4.02 -5.51 21.74
N LEU A 122 4.21 -6.63 22.46
CA LEU A 122 3.14 -7.25 23.25
C LEU A 122 2.62 -6.32 24.36
N ARG A 123 3.51 -5.56 25.02
CA ARG A 123 3.12 -4.51 25.99
C ARG A 123 2.32 -3.38 25.33
N TRP A 124 2.64 -3.03 24.08
CA TRP A 124 1.89 -2.03 23.33
C TRP A 124 0.49 -2.53 22.96
N CYS A 125 0.33 -3.78 22.50
CA CYS A 125 -0.99 -4.41 22.32
C CYS A 125 -1.82 -4.40 23.61
N GLY A 126 -1.20 -4.74 24.75
CA GLY A 126 -1.87 -4.70 26.06
C GLY A 126 -2.41 -3.30 26.42
N ARG A 127 -1.60 -2.26 26.22
CA ARG A 127 -2.01 -0.86 26.51
C ARG A 127 -3.12 -0.34 25.61
N THR A 128 -3.29 -0.88 24.40
CA THR A 128 -4.38 -0.52 23.49
C THR A 128 -5.66 -1.34 23.74
N GLY A 129 -5.71 -2.10 24.84
CA GLY A 129 -6.86 -2.93 25.20
C GLY A 129 -7.02 -4.16 24.30
N ARG A 130 -5.89 -4.70 23.80
CA ARG A 130 -5.83 -5.94 23.01
C ARG A 130 -4.98 -6.96 23.75
N THR A 131 -5.16 -8.24 23.46
CA THR A 131 -4.40 -9.32 24.12
C THR A 131 -3.47 -10.01 23.12
N GLY A 132 -2.29 -10.41 23.59
CA GLY A 132 -1.34 -11.17 22.78
C GLY A 132 -0.87 -10.45 21.50
N ASP A 133 -0.81 -11.21 20.40
CA ASP A 133 -0.31 -10.78 19.09
C ASP A 133 -1.39 -10.06 18.28
N CYS A 134 -1.74 -8.84 18.70
CA CYS A 134 -2.89 -8.11 18.15
C CYS A 134 -2.77 -7.74 16.65
N LEU A 135 -1.56 -7.64 16.11
CA LEU A 135 -1.25 -7.39 14.70
C LEU A 135 -0.82 -8.63 13.92
N GLY A 136 -0.79 -9.82 14.55
CA GLY A 136 -0.45 -11.06 13.86
C GLY A 136 0.99 -11.12 13.37
N LEU A 137 1.92 -10.44 14.05
CA LEU A 137 3.34 -10.35 13.67
C LEU A 137 4.13 -11.59 14.07
N LEU A 138 3.59 -12.42 14.96
CA LEU A 138 4.28 -13.56 15.56
C LEU A 138 3.78 -14.91 15.01
N LYS A 139 3.02 -14.90 13.92
CA LYS A 139 2.42 -16.11 13.32
C LYS A 139 3.42 -16.96 12.53
N GLU A 140 4.41 -16.32 11.91
CA GLU A 140 5.45 -16.98 11.09
C GLU A 140 6.80 -17.08 11.80
N SER A 141 7.04 -16.24 12.81
CA SER A 141 8.26 -16.21 13.63
C SER A 141 7.90 -15.85 15.07
N PRO A 142 8.57 -16.41 16.10
CA PRO A 142 8.28 -16.08 17.49
C PRO A 142 8.81 -14.70 17.92
N VAL A 143 9.54 -13.99 17.06
CA VAL A 143 10.05 -12.65 17.31
C VAL A 143 9.69 -11.68 16.17
N VAL A 144 9.61 -10.40 16.49
CA VAL A 144 9.40 -9.33 15.51
C VAL A 144 10.72 -9.03 14.79
N ALA A 145 10.95 -9.71 13.68
CA ALA A 145 12.13 -9.56 12.81
C ALA A 145 11.74 -9.43 11.33
N GLY A 146 12.66 -8.95 10.50
CA GLY A 146 12.47 -8.80 9.05
C GLY A 146 11.19 -8.02 8.72
N ASP A 147 10.35 -8.59 7.86
CA ASP A 147 9.08 -7.99 7.41
C ASP A 147 8.15 -7.58 8.58
N ALA A 148 8.23 -8.25 9.74
CA ALA A 148 7.41 -7.91 10.90
C ALA A 148 7.80 -6.55 11.51
N ARG A 149 9.06 -6.13 11.40
CA ARG A 149 9.50 -4.78 11.84
C ARG A 149 8.88 -3.70 10.96
N PHE A 150 8.89 -3.92 9.65
CA PHE A 150 8.27 -3.02 8.68
C PHE A 150 6.74 -2.94 8.87
N ALA A 151 6.07 -4.09 9.02
CA ALA A 151 4.62 -4.13 9.28
C ALA A 151 4.26 -3.41 10.59
N LEU A 152 5.07 -3.56 11.65
CA LEU A 152 4.89 -2.82 12.89
C LEU A 152 5.07 -1.31 12.69
N ALA A 153 6.13 -0.88 12.01
CA ALA A 153 6.35 0.55 11.73
C ALA A 153 5.21 1.15 10.89
N LEU A 154 4.68 0.40 9.92
CA LEU A 154 3.52 0.80 9.13
C LEU A 154 2.25 0.94 9.98
N ALA A 155 1.99 -0.01 10.87
CA ALA A 155 0.86 0.09 11.80
C ALA A 155 0.99 1.32 12.72
N LEU A 156 2.22 1.61 13.19
CA LEU A 156 2.52 2.76 14.03
C LEU A 156 2.51 4.08 13.26
N ALA A 157 2.52 4.06 11.92
CA ALA A 157 2.63 5.27 11.13
C ALA A 157 1.46 6.23 11.32
N LYS A 158 0.25 5.71 11.55
CA LYS A 158 -0.91 6.56 11.79
C LYS A 158 -1.83 5.98 12.84
N GLY A 159 -1.46 6.17 14.11
CA GLY A 159 -2.25 5.73 15.26
C GLY A 159 -3.74 6.09 15.14
N ALA A 160 -4.08 7.34 14.78
CA ALA A 160 -5.48 7.73 14.61
C ALA A 160 -6.25 6.94 13.52
N VAL A 161 -5.60 6.56 12.41
CA VAL A 161 -6.25 5.75 11.37
C VAL A 161 -6.31 4.29 11.77
N LEU A 162 -5.31 3.81 12.51
CA LEU A 162 -5.33 2.49 13.11
C LEU A 162 -6.48 2.37 14.13
N ASP A 163 -6.68 3.37 14.97
CA ASP A 163 -7.78 3.44 15.94
C ASP A 163 -9.15 3.49 15.23
N GLU A 164 -9.26 4.28 14.17
CA GLU A 164 -10.47 4.33 13.31
C GLU A 164 -10.75 2.98 12.64
N LEU A 165 -9.72 2.26 12.19
CA LEU A 165 -9.86 0.92 11.63
C LEU A 165 -10.28 -0.09 12.70
N TRP A 166 -9.70 -0.02 13.90
CA TRP A 166 -10.14 -0.84 15.04
C TRP A 166 -11.61 -0.57 15.41
N ASP A 167 -12.04 0.69 15.41
CA ASP A 167 -13.44 1.05 15.65
C ASP A 167 -14.37 0.53 14.54
N ALA A 168 -13.90 0.50 13.29
CA ALA A 168 -14.65 -0.04 12.16
C ALA A 168 -14.87 -1.55 12.24
N VAL A 169 -13.95 -2.30 12.85
CA VAL A 169 -14.02 -3.78 12.92
C VAL A 169 -14.54 -4.32 14.25
N LYS A 170 -14.68 -3.49 15.29
CA LYS A 170 -14.94 -3.94 16.67
C LYS A 170 -16.19 -4.82 16.83
N ASP A 171 -17.19 -4.63 15.99
CA ASP A 171 -18.47 -5.34 16.04
C ASP A 171 -18.44 -6.68 15.26
N MET A 172 -17.28 -7.07 14.71
CA MET A 172 -17.10 -8.32 13.96
C MET A 172 -16.81 -9.52 14.87
N ALA A 173 -17.14 -10.72 14.39
CA ALA A 173 -16.89 -11.97 15.09
C ALA A 173 -15.39 -12.23 15.37
N ASN A 174 -14.50 -11.78 14.47
CA ASN A 174 -13.06 -11.82 14.67
C ASN A 174 -12.40 -10.54 14.13
N PRO A 175 -12.33 -9.47 14.94
CA PRO A 175 -11.79 -8.16 14.52
C PRO A 175 -10.28 -8.24 14.24
N GLU A 176 -9.56 -9.06 15.01
CA GLU A 176 -8.12 -9.23 14.85
C GLU A 176 -7.76 -9.86 13.51
N ALA A 177 -8.50 -10.87 13.06
CA ALA A 177 -8.24 -11.50 11.76
C ALA A 177 -8.36 -10.49 10.60
N LEU A 178 -9.34 -9.58 10.64
CA LEU A 178 -9.48 -8.57 9.59
C LEU A 178 -8.37 -7.52 9.68
N MET A 179 -8.04 -7.08 10.90
CA MET A 179 -6.93 -6.16 11.12
C MET A 179 -5.61 -6.74 10.59
N GLN A 180 -5.32 -7.99 10.94
CA GLN A 180 -4.13 -8.71 10.51
C GLN A 180 -4.09 -8.84 8.98
N ALA A 181 -5.20 -9.23 8.36
CA ALA A 181 -5.31 -9.34 6.91
C ALA A 181 -5.11 -7.98 6.22
N ALA A 182 -5.74 -6.91 6.72
CA ALA A 182 -5.62 -5.57 6.16
C ALA A 182 -4.18 -5.05 6.30
N LEU A 183 -3.57 -5.18 7.48
CA LEU A 183 -2.20 -4.76 7.74
C LEU A 183 -1.20 -5.50 6.85
N TRP A 184 -1.27 -6.83 6.79
CA TRP A 184 -0.34 -7.62 5.98
C TRP A 184 -0.55 -7.41 4.49
N THR A 185 -1.78 -7.20 4.03
CA THR A 185 -2.07 -6.79 2.64
C THR A 185 -1.43 -5.44 2.34
N ALA A 186 -1.64 -4.45 3.22
CA ALA A 186 -1.00 -3.13 3.13
C ALA A 186 0.54 -3.20 3.11
N ALA A 187 1.14 -3.94 4.04
CA ALA A 187 2.58 -4.07 4.16
C ALA A 187 3.18 -4.79 2.94
N THR A 188 2.56 -5.88 2.49
CA THR A 188 3.03 -6.63 1.31
C THR A 188 2.86 -5.82 0.03
N TYR A 189 1.78 -5.06 -0.09
CA TYR A 189 1.60 -4.17 -1.23
C TYR A 189 2.67 -3.05 -1.26
N ALA A 190 2.95 -2.43 -0.12
CA ALA A 190 4.02 -1.42 -0.03
C ALA A 190 5.40 -2.01 -0.36
N LEU A 191 5.61 -3.30 -0.10
CA LEU A 191 6.84 -4.01 -0.42
C LEU A 191 7.15 -4.03 -1.92
N LEU A 192 6.12 -4.16 -2.76
CA LEU A 192 6.25 -4.19 -4.22
C LEU A 192 6.94 -2.94 -4.76
N TRP A 193 6.81 -1.80 -4.09
CA TRP A 193 7.38 -0.54 -4.55
C TRP A 193 8.87 -0.40 -4.26
N THR A 194 9.44 -1.33 -3.51
CA THR A 194 10.86 -1.29 -3.14
C THR A 194 11.75 -2.01 -4.14
N VAL A 195 11.20 -2.94 -4.91
CA VAL A 195 11.90 -3.66 -5.97
C VAL A 195 11.94 -2.81 -7.25
N PRO A 196 13.12 -2.43 -7.75
CA PRO A 196 13.25 -1.79 -9.05
C PRO A 196 13.06 -2.86 -10.13
N GLU A 197 11.87 -2.89 -10.73
CA GLU A 197 11.42 -3.74 -11.85
C GLU A 197 11.08 -5.21 -11.52
N PRO A 198 9.99 -5.80 -12.09
CA PRO A 198 9.14 -5.35 -13.19
C PRO A 198 7.73 -4.93 -12.75
N ALA A 199 6.91 -4.51 -13.72
CA ALA A 199 5.56 -3.99 -13.54
C ALA A 199 4.73 -4.75 -12.51
N THR A 200 4.05 -4.00 -11.66
CA THR A 200 3.02 -4.53 -10.76
C THR A 200 1.91 -5.14 -11.62
N LYS A 201 1.47 -6.38 -11.32
CA LYS A 201 0.46 -7.10 -12.10
C LYS A 201 -0.83 -7.35 -11.32
N GLY A 202 -1.90 -7.65 -12.04
CA GLY A 202 -3.14 -8.20 -11.48
C GLY A 202 -3.74 -7.33 -10.39
N VAL A 203 -3.91 -7.88 -9.18
CA VAL A 203 -4.52 -7.16 -8.03
C VAL A 203 -3.75 -5.90 -7.71
N ALA A 204 -2.41 -5.97 -7.66
CA ALA A 204 -1.61 -4.83 -7.26
C ALA A 204 -1.61 -3.72 -8.33
N ALA A 205 -1.81 -4.06 -9.62
CA ALA A 205 -1.90 -3.08 -10.70
C ALA A 205 -3.17 -2.23 -10.56
N VAL A 206 -4.31 -2.91 -10.39
CA VAL A 206 -5.61 -2.26 -10.12
C VAL A 206 -5.58 -1.48 -8.82
N LEU A 207 -4.99 -2.04 -7.76
CA LEU A 207 -4.83 -1.37 -6.47
C LEU A 207 -4.01 -0.07 -6.60
N THR A 208 -2.96 -0.09 -7.41
CA THR A 208 -2.11 1.07 -7.70
C THR A 208 -2.87 2.15 -8.44
N ALA A 209 -3.54 1.79 -9.55
CA ALA A 209 -4.32 2.75 -10.32
C ALA A 209 -5.48 3.35 -9.49
N ALA A 210 -6.13 2.53 -8.66
CA ALA A 210 -7.17 3.00 -7.74
C ALA A 210 -6.59 3.97 -6.71
N LEU A 211 -5.48 3.63 -6.07
CA LEU A 211 -4.87 4.48 -5.04
C LEU A 211 -4.46 5.84 -5.63
N ILE A 212 -3.86 5.86 -6.82
CA ILE A 212 -3.55 7.08 -7.57
C ILE A 212 -4.82 7.90 -7.81
N GLY A 213 -5.93 7.27 -8.20
CA GLY A 213 -7.21 7.98 -8.38
C GLY A 213 -7.74 8.62 -7.09
N TYR A 214 -7.53 8.01 -5.92
CA TYR A 214 -7.95 8.58 -4.64
C TYR A 214 -7.05 9.70 -4.12
N VAL A 215 -5.72 9.56 -4.28
CA VAL A 215 -4.74 10.42 -3.60
C VAL A 215 -4.02 11.40 -4.53
N GLY A 216 -4.08 11.16 -5.83
CA GLY A 216 -3.33 11.88 -6.87
C GLY A 216 -1.93 11.31 -7.11
N ILE A 217 -1.40 11.57 -8.30
CA ILE A 217 -0.11 11.04 -8.77
C ILE A 217 1.06 11.55 -7.92
N ASP A 218 1.11 12.85 -7.63
CA ASP A 218 2.21 13.43 -6.86
C ASP A 218 2.23 12.92 -5.40
N THR A 219 1.06 12.83 -4.78
CA THR A 219 0.91 12.25 -3.44
C THR A 219 1.37 10.80 -3.45
N PHE A 220 0.96 10.02 -4.45
CA PHE A 220 1.36 8.63 -4.59
C PHE A 220 2.87 8.46 -4.78
N TRP A 221 3.51 9.33 -5.57
CA TRP A 221 4.96 9.35 -5.71
C TRP A 221 5.68 9.68 -4.39
N ALA A 222 5.18 10.66 -3.64
CA ALA A 222 5.70 10.99 -2.31
C ALA A 222 5.54 9.83 -1.32
N LEU A 223 4.42 9.08 -1.40
CA LEU A 223 4.22 7.86 -0.63
C LEU A 223 5.27 6.81 -0.95
N ILE A 224 5.53 6.53 -2.24
CA ILE A 224 6.57 5.55 -2.66
C ILE A 224 7.91 5.87 -2.01
N GLN A 225 8.35 7.13 -2.08
CA GLN A 225 9.60 7.54 -1.47
C GLN A 225 9.57 7.38 0.05
N GLY A 226 8.47 7.80 0.70
CA GLY A 226 8.28 7.63 2.13
C GLY A 226 8.32 6.17 2.57
N PHE A 227 7.71 5.25 1.82
CA PHE A 227 7.72 3.82 2.12
C PHE A 227 9.12 3.22 2.00
N ARG A 228 9.87 3.57 0.95
CA ARG A 228 11.27 3.14 0.80
C ARG A 228 12.13 3.57 1.99
N HIS A 229 11.94 4.80 2.46
CA HIS A 229 12.63 5.30 3.64
C HIS A 229 12.18 4.58 4.92
N LEU A 230 10.87 4.41 5.13
CA LEU A 230 10.32 3.65 6.26
C LEU A 230 10.90 2.24 6.34
N MET A 231 11.02 1.57 5.19
CA MET A 231 11.59 0.23 5.11
C MET A 231 13.04 0.18 5.55
N ALA A 232 13.89 1.05 4.99
CA ALA A 232 15.30 1.10 5.36
C ALA A 232 15.49 1.41 6.86
N GLU A 233 14.69 2.32 7.42
CA GLU A 233 14.71 2.61 8.85
C GLU A 233 14.20 1.43 9.70
N SER A 234 13.19 0.70 9.23
CA SER A 234 12.62 -0.45 9.95
C SER A 234 13.58 -1.65 9.97
N ASP A 235 14.30 -1.87 8.87
CA ASP A 235 15.29 -2.94 8.76
C ASP A 235 16.46 -2.70 9.72
N ALA A 236 16.88 -1.45 9.89
CA ALA A 236 17.96 -1.04 10.79
C ALA A 236 17.53 -0.87 12.27
N ALA A 237 16.22 -0.84 12.56
CA ALA A 237 15.73 -0.57 13.90
C ALA A 237 15.92 -1.77 14.85
N LEU A 238 16.48 -1.49 16.02
CA LEU A 238 16.72 -2.47 17.09
C LEU A 238 15.79 -2.28 18.29
N THR A 239 14.98 -1.21 18.31
CA THR A 239 14.09 -0.88 19.43
C THR A 239 12.71 -0.52 18.95
N PHE A 240 11.71 -0.72 19.81
CA PHE A 240 10.33 -0.34 19.52
C PHE A 240 10.20 1.18 19.26
N ASP A 241 10.91 2.00 20.04
CA ASP A 241 10.83 3.46 19.91
C ASP A 241 11.42 3.95 18.59
N ALA A 242 12.47 3.30 18.08
CA ALA A 242 13.00 3.57 16.75
C ALA A 242 11.96 3.25 15.65
N LEU A 243 11.28 2.10 15.74
CA LEU A 243 10.19 1.76 14.81
C LEU A 243 9.01 2.73 14.90
N ARG A 244 8.62 3.13 16.11
CA ARG A 244 7.56 4.13 16.31
C ARG A 244 7.95 5.46 15.68
N GLY A 245 9.18 5.92 15.90
CA GLY A 245 9.68 7.17 15.32
C GLY A 245 9.72 7.14 13.80
N ALA A 246 10.15 6.02 13.20
CA ALA A 246 10.12 5.80 11.75
C ALA A 246 8.69 5.84 11.20
N GLY A 247 7.78 5.11 11.84
CA GLY A 247 6.35 5.14 11.52
C GLY A 247 5.79 6.56 11.58
N GLU A 248 5.98 7.29 12.68
CA GLU A 248 5.46 8.65 12.86
C GLU A 248 5.95 9.63 11.79
N ARG A 249 7.21 9.51 11.35
CA ARG A 249 7.75 10.30 10.23
C ARG A 249 7.03 9.96 8.93
N PHE A 250 6.87 8.68 8.62
CA PHE A 250 6.12 8.24 7.44
C PHE A 250 4.65 8.68 7.48
N GLY A 251 4.02 8.66 8.66
CA GLY A 251 2.65 9.12 8.89
C GLY A 251 2.39 10.60 8.61
N LYS A 252 3.45 11.43 8.66
CA LYS A 252 3.40 12.84 8.25
C LYS A 252 3.36 12.98 6.73
N VAL A 253 4.10 12.14 6.01
CA VAL A 253 4.08 12.07 4.54
C VAL A 253 2.73 11.55 4.04
N MET A 254 2.24 10.45 4.62
CA MET A 254 1.01 9.82 4.16
C MET A 254 -0.24 10.67 4.44
N GLY A 255 -0.28 11.37 5.56
CA GLY A 255 -1.49 12.10 5.97
C GLY A 255 -2.67 11.16 6.28
N ARG A 256 -3.79 11.74 6.74
CA ARG A 256 -4.93 10.94 7.21
C ARG A 256 -5.79 10.39 6.06
N GLN A 257 -6.00 11.20 5.02
CA GLN A 257 -6.86 10.86 3.89
C GLN A 257 -6.27 9.74 3.03
N ALA A 258 -4.97 9.82 2.70
CA ALA A 258 -4.32 8.76 1.94
C ALA A 258 -4.24 7.45 2.73
N ALA A 259 -4.00 7.52 4.05
CA ALA A 259 -4.03 6.35 4.92
C ALA A 259 -5.39 5.63 4.92
N ARG A 260 -6.51 6.38 4.96
CA ARG A 260 -7.86 5.83 4.85
C ARG A 260 -8.10 5.18 3.50
N ALA A 261 -7.72 5.86 2.40
CA ALA A 261 -7.82 5.31 1.05
C ALA A 261 -7.02 4.00 0.94
N PHE A 262 -5.79 4.00 1.46
CA PHE A 262 -4.89 2.85 1.45
C PHE A 262 -5.49 1.66 2.19
N VAL A 263 -5.94 1.85 3.42
CA VAL A 263 -6.57 0.77 4.24
C VAL A 263 -7.85 0.25 3.58
N MET A 264 -8.71 1.15 3.09
CA MET A 264 -9.94 0.77 2.40
C MET A 264 -9.65 -0.08 1.16
N LEU A 265 -8.73 0.36 0.31
CA LEU A 265 -8.38 -0.35 -0.92
C LEU A 265 -7.63 -1.66 -0.63
N ALA A 266 -6.75 -1.69 0.36
CA ALA A 266 -6.11 -2.92 0.83
C ALA A 266 -7.15 -3.92 1.32
N THR A 267 -8.16 -3.47 2.08
CA THR A 267 -9.26 -4.32 2.54
C THR A 267 -10.08 -4.86 1.36
N ALA A 268 -10.34 -4.03 0.34
CA ALA A 268 -11.05 -4.44 -0.86
C ALA A 268 -10.27 -5.50 -1.67
N ALA A 269 -8.94 -5.43 -1.62
CA ALA A 269 -8.03 -6.34 -2.30
C ALA A 269 -7.96 -7.75 -1.67
N ILE A 270 -8.30 -7.89 -0.37
CA ILE A 270 -8.26 -9.19 0.31
C ILE A 270 -9.14 -10.21 -0.43
N GLY A 271 -8.53 -11.34 -0.82
CA GLY A 271 -9.21 -12.43 -1.52
C GLY A 271 -9.75 -12.06 -2.91
N SER A 272 -9.25 -10.98 -3.51
CA SER A 272 -9.65 -10.52 -4.85
C SER A 272 -8.68 -10.96 -5.94
N THR A 273 -9.12 -10.81 -7.18
CA THR A 273 -8.31 -10.79 -8.41
C THR A 273 -8.35 -9.37 -8.96
N GLY A 274 -7.50 -9.02 -9.94
CA GLY A 274 -7.55 -7.69 -10.58
C GLY A 274 -8.96 -7.33 -11.06
N ALA A 275 -9.65 -8.26 -11.72
CA ALA A 275 -11.02 -8.07 -12.20
C ALA A 275 -12.04 -7.89 -11.05
N THR A 276 -12.00 -8.72 -10.00
CA THR A 276 -12.96 -8.61 -8.91
C THR A 276 -12.69 -7.39 -8.02
N LEU A 277 -11.44 -6.96 -7.88
CA LEU A 277 -11.10 -5.68 -7.26
C LEU A 277 -11.65 -4.51 -8.09
N GLY A 278 -11.43 -4.53 -9.41
CA GLY A 278 -11.96 -3.52 -10.33
C GLY A 278 -13.48 -3.36 -10.23
N ALA A 279 -14.21 -4.47 -10.14
CA ALA A 279 -15.66 -4.47 -9.97
C ALA A 279 -16.13 -3.88 -8.62
N LYS A 280 -15.30 -3.91 -7.56
CA LYS A 280 -15.62 -3.31 -6.26
C LYS A 280 -15.43 -1.79 -6.24
N LEU A 281 -14.55 -1.24 -7.08
CA LEU A 281 -14.13 0.17 -7.01
C LEU A 281 -15.29 1.19 -7.07
N PRO A 282 -16.29 1.07 -7.96
CA PRO A 282 -17.38 2.05 -8.03
C PRO A 282 -18.25 2.09 -6.77
N GLY A 283 -18.28 1.01 -6.00
CA GLY A 283 -19.05 0.90 -4.76
C GLY A 283 -18.31 1.40 -3.51
N LEU A 284 -17.06 1.82 -3.64
CA LEU A 284 -16.29 2.30 -2.49
C LEU A 284 -16.63 3.76 -2.16
N PRO A 285 -16.69 4.12 -0.87
CA PRO A 285 -16.83 5.51 -0.46
C PRO A 285 -15.78 6.41 -1.11
N GLY A 286 -16.20 7.56 -1.65
CA GLY A 286 -15.32 8.49 -2.34
C GLY A 286 -15.02 8.16 -3.81
N ALA A 287 -15.56 7.08 -4.37
CA ALA A 287 -15.32 6.69 -5.78
C ALA A 287 -15.73 7.78 -6.79
N ALA A 288 -16.80 8.52 -6.54
CA ALA A 288 -17.21 9.64 -7.40
C ALA A 288 -16.15 10.77 -7.41
N GLY A 289 -15.58 11.10 -6.25
CA GLY A 289 -14.50 12.09 -6.15
C GLY A 289 -13.21 11.60 -6.81
N ALA A 290 -12.89 10.31 -6.65
CA ALA A 290 -11.77 9.68 -7.34
C ALA A 290 -11.97 9.72 -8.87
N ALA A 291 -13.19 9.50 -9.35
CA ALA A 291 -13.49 9.56 -10.77
C ALA A 291 -13.30 10.95 -11.37
N VAL A 292 -13.84 11.98 -10.71
CA VAL A 292 -13.64 13.38 -11.12
C VAL A 292 -12.15 13.74 -11.14
N ARG A 293 -11.38 13.26 -10.16
CA ARG A 293 -9.94 13.50 -10.09
C ARG A 293 -9.19 12.82 -11.23
N VAL A 294 -9.47 11.54 -11.50
CA VAL A 294 -8.84 10.80 -12.61
C VAL A 294 -9.19 11.41 -13.95
N GLU A 295 -10.43 11.87 -14.15
CA GLU A 295 -10.83 12.58 -15.36
C GLU A 295 -10.11 13.94 -15.49
N ALA A 296 -9.91 14.66 -14.39
CA ALA A 296 -9.19 15.94 -14.41
C ALA A 296 -7.67 15.79 -14.64
N GLU A 297 -7.03 14.83 -13.96
CA GLU A 297 -5.57 14.60 -13.99
C GLU A 297 -5.13 13.76 -15.17
N ALA A 298 -5.94 12.79 -15.61
CA ALA A 298 -5.60 11.87 -16.69
C ALA A 298 -6.62 11.91 -17.84
N GLY A 299 -7.78 12.56 -17.76
CA GLY A 299 -8.75 12.52 -18.89
C GLY A 299 -9.23 11.11 -19.25
N VAL A 300 -9.19 10.20 -18.27
CA VAL A 300 -9.57 8.79 -18.42
C VAL A 300 -10.79 8.53 -17.54
N VAL A 301 -11.75 7.75 -18.04
CA VAL A 301 -12.91 7.34 -17.25
C VAL A 301 -12.44 6.39 -16.14
N TYR A 302 -12.86 6.64 -14.90
CA TYR A 302 -12.44 5.86 -13.72
C TYR A 302 -12.71 4.36 -13.82
N SER A 303 -13.71 3.94 -14.60
CA SER A 303 -14.00 2.52 -14.85
C SER A 303 -12.84 1.79 -15.55
N ALA A 304 -11.97 2.51 -16.27
CA ALA A 304 -10.76 1.95 -16.88
C ALA A 304 -9.73 1.49 -15.84
N VAL A 305 -9.80 1.97 -14.59
CA VAL A 305 -8.92 1.52 -13.49
C VAL A 305 -9.04 0.01 -13.27
N GLY A 306 -10.25 -0.55 -13.40
CA GLY A 306 -10.48 -2.00 -13.28
C GLY A 306 -9.92 -2.82 -14.44
N GLN A 307 -9.46 -2.17 -15.52
CA GLN A 307 -8.92 -2.79 -16.73
C GLN A 307 -7.38 -2.69 -16.78
N VAL A 308 -6.75 -2.12 -15.75
CA VAL A 308 -5.30 -2.04 -15.62
C VAL A 308 -4.76 -3.42 -15.29
N GLU A 309 -3.95 -3.96 -16.20
CA GLU A 309 -3.30 -5.25 -16.03
C GLU A 309 -1.89 -5.10 -15.46
N THR A 310 -1.21 -4.02 -15.83
CA THR A 310 0.17 -3.75 -15.39
C THR A 310 0.39 -2.29 -15.03
N VAL A 311 1.26 -2.03 -14.04
CA VAL A 311 1.77 -0.68 -13.74
C VAL A 311 3.29 -0.75 -13.62
N ALA A 312 3.98 0.00 -14.47
CA ALA A 312 5.41 0.23 -14.36
C ALA A 312 5.68 1.63 -13.79
N VAL A 313 6.69 1.71 -12.92
CA VAL A 313 7.11 2.94 -12.25
C VAL A 313 8.47 3.34 -12.80
N ALA A 314 8.56 4.53 -13.38
CA ALA A 314 9.78 5.12 -13.91
C ALA A 314 10.13 6.42 -13.14
N ALA A 315 11.36 6.92 -13.31
CA ALA A 315 11.81 8.13 -12.63
C ALA A 315 10.96 9.37 -12.97
N ASP A 316 10.45 9.42 -14.20
CA ASP A 316 9.67 10.51 -14.76
C ASP A 316 8.15 10.31 -14.63
N GLY A 317 7.67 9.13 -14.20
CA GLY A 317 6.25 8.88 -13.99
C GLY A 317 5.81 7.42 -14.05
N PHE A 318 4.60 7.17 -14.55
CA PHE A 318 3.93 5.87 -14.49
C PHE A 318 3.49 5.41 -15.88
N THR A 319 3.61 4.11 -16.15
CA THR A 319 3.05 3.47 -17.35
C THR A 319 2.02 2.43 -16.93
N PHE A 320 0.78 2.61 -17.37
CA PHE A 320 -0.34 1.70 -17.12
C PHE A 320 -0.59 0.87 -18.38
N GLY A 321 -0.34 -0.44 -18.30
CA GLY A 321 -0.77 -1.38 -19.34
C GLY A 321 -2.21 -1.79 -19.12
N LEU A 322 -3.04 -1.58 -20.12
CA LEU A 322 -4.47 -1.87 -20.12
C LEU A 322 -4.76 -3.14 -20.93
N ALA A 323 -5.83 -3.85 -20.54
CA ALA A 323 -6.34 -4.97 -21.31
C ALA A 323 -6.68 -4.55 -22.76
N PRO A 324 -6.45 -5.41 -23.78
CA PRO A 324 -6.79 -5.12 -25.17
C PRO A 324 -8.29 -4.79 -25.33
N GLY A 325 -8.61 -3.51 -25.53
CA GLY A 325 -10.00 -3.02 -25.70
C GLY A 325 -10.47 -1.97 -24.68
N ALA A 326 -9.69 -1.71 -23.63
CA ALA A 326 -10.03 -0.77 -22.56
C ALA A 326 -10.31 0.67 -23.02
N VAL A 327 -9.49 1.17 -23.95
CA VAL A 327 -9.57 2.53 -24.52
C VAL A 327 -10.58 2.70 -25.65
N ALA A 328 -11.18 1.61 -26.17
CA ALA A 328 -12.19 1.73 -27.23
C ALA A 328 -13.47 2.47 -26.76
N MET A 329 -13.64 2.62 -25.44
CA MET A 329 -14.73 3.36 -24.81
C MET A 329 -14.40 4.81 -24.46
N SER A 330 -13.12 5.21 -24.40
CA SER A 330 -12.74 6.59 -24.06
C SER A 330 -12.76 7.53 -25.28
N THR A 331 -12.61 7.01 -26.49
CA THR A 331 -12.57 7.80 -27.73
C THR A 331 -13.94 8.07 -28.36
N ARG A 332 -15.03 7.46 -27.87
CA ARG A 332 -16.38 7.71 -28.41
C ARG A 332 -17.09 8.96 -27.85
N GLY A 333 -16.51 9.64 -26.86
CA GLY A 333 -17.09 10.84 -26.26
C GLY A 333 -16.77 12.17 -26.96
N THR A 334 -15.80 12.21 -27.87
CA THR A 334 -15.29 13.45 -28.49
C THR A 334 -15.66 13.62 -29.96
N GLY A 335 -16.62 12.85 -30.47
CA GLY A 335 -16.95 12.80 -31.90
C GLY A 335 -18.41 13.04 -32.26
N SER A 336 -19.08 14.09 -31.77
CA SER A 336 -20.20 14.71 -32.51
C SER A 336 -20.60 16.10 -31.96
N SER A 337 -19.90 17.16 -32.39
CA SER A 337 -20.51 18.49 -32.47
C SER A 337 -19.85 19.30 -33.58
N THR A 338 -20.06 18.87 -34.82
CA THR A 338 -19.75 19.70 -35.99
C THR A 338 -21.06 20.10 -36.67
N GLY A 339 -21.42 21.36 -36.49
CA GLY A 339 -22.06 22.20 -37.49
C GLY A 339 -23.53 21.92 -37.84
N ARG A 340 -24.45 22.64 -37.18
CA ARG A 340 -25.74 22.98 -37.79
C ARG A 340 -25.64 24.41 -38.34
N LEU A 341 -25.49 24.52 -39.65
CA LEU A 341 -25.75 25.76 -40.40
C LEU A 341 -27.27 25.93 -40.53
N VAL A 342 -27.78 27.06 -40.05
CA VAL A 342 -28.91 27.82 -40.64
C VAL A 342 -28.50 29.27 -40.61
#